data_AF-A0A528V2T4-F1
#
_entry.id   AF-A0A528V2T4-F1
#
_cell.length_a   1.000
_cell.length_b   1.000
_cell.length_c   1.000
_cell.angle_alpha   90.00
_cell.angle_beta   90.00
_cell.angle_gamma   90.00
#
_symmetry.space_group_name_H-M   'P 1'
#
loop_
_entity.id
_entity.type
_entity.pdbx_description
1 polymer ?
#
loop_
_entity_poly.entity_id
_entity_poly.type
_entity_poly.pdbx_seq_one_letter_code
_entity_poly.pdbx_strand_id
1 'polypeptide(L)' 'MTKAEQQQAVAILVPGQFNDHAVGRIDRTFSRAWIERPDASLVTDEMRRTVRGIAAFGGINAALIDA' A
#
# COMPACT_ATOMS: atom_id res chain seq x y z
N MET A 1 -13.38 2.51 18.99
CA MET A 1 -12.30 2.80 18.04
C MET A 1 -12.39 4.26 17.62
N THR A 2 -11.39 5.04 17.98
CA THR A 2 -11.22 6.44 17.62
C THR A 2 -10.95 6.60 16.12
N LYS A 3 -11.13 7.81 15.58
CA LYS A 3 -10.88 8.10 14.17
C LYS A 3 -9.43 7.82 13.75
N ALA A 4 -8.47 8.05 14.65
CA ALA A 4 -7.05 7.78 14.39
C ALA A 4 -6.76 6.27 14.29
N GLU A 5 -7.37 5.47 15.17
CA GLU A 5 -7.27 4.00 15.12
C GLU A 5 -7.91 3.43 13.85
N GLN A 6 -9.02 4.02 13.39
CA GLN A 6 -9.66 3.62 12.12
C GLN A 6 -8.80 3.93 10.90
N GLN A 7 -8.03 5.03 10.92
CA GLN A 7 -7.11 5.36 9.82
C GLN A 7 -5.89 4.42 9.81
N GLN A 8 -5.33 4.09 10.96
CA GLN A 8 -4.20 3.14 11.05
C GLN A 8 -4.59 1.71 10.61
N ALA A 9 -5.86 1.33 10.76
CA ALA A 9 -6.38 0.04 10.29
C ALA A 9 -6.39 -0.11 8.75
N VAL A 10 -6.26 0.99 8.01
CA VAL A 10 -6.24 0.97 6.54
C VAL A 10 -4.80 0.76 6.08
N ALA A 11 -4.55 -0.29 5.29
CA ALA A 11 -3.24 -0.52 4.69
C ALA A 11 -3.15 0.07 3.26
N ILE A 12 -2.03 0.73 2.98
CA ILE A 12 -1.69 1.28 1.66
C ILE A 12 -0.51 0.50 1.09
N LEU A 13 -0.68 -0.08 -0.11
CA LEU A 13 0.40 -0.74 -0.83
C LEU A 13 1.27 0.28 -1.54
N VAL A 14 2.58 0.23 -1.28
CA VAL A 14 3.60 1.07 -1.90
C VAL A 14 4.59 0.16 -2.63
N PRO A 15 4.45 -0.05 -3.96
CA PRO A 15 5.36 -0.88 -4.71
C PRO A 15 6.65 -0.13 -5.09
N GLY A 16 7.78 -0.81 -4.95
CA GLY A 16 9.09 -0.33 -5.37
C GLY A 16 9.57 0.92 -4.63
N GLN A 17 10.31 1.75 -5.35
CA GLN A 17 10.78 3.03 -4.82
C GLN A 17 9.67 4.08 -4.91
N PHE A 18 9.45 4.75 -3.79
CA PHE A 18 8.54 5.88 -3.69
C PHE A 18 9.24 6.99 -2.90
N ASN A 19 8.85 8.24 -3.15
CA ASN A 19 9.48 9.38 -2.51
C ASN A 19 9.39 9.30 -0.97
N ASP A 20 10.52 9.45 -0.27
CA ASP A 20 10.61 9.30 1.19
C ASP A 20 9.67 10.22 1.96
N HIS A 21 9.49 11.46 1.48
CA HIS A 21 8.56 12.40 2.12
C HIS A 21 7.10 11.94 1.98
N ALA A 22 6.73 11.32 0.84
CA ALA A 22 5.40 10.74 0.66
C ALA A 22 5.21 9.47 1.51
N VAL A 23 6.22 8.59 1.57
CA VAL A 23 6.23 7.41 2.45
C VAL A 23 6.04 7.82 3.91
N GLY A 24 6.80 8.83 4.37
CA GLY A 24 6.70 9.33 5.75
C GLY A 24 5.32 9.90 6.10
N ARG A 25 4.56 10.41 5.12
CA ARG A 25 3.16 10.83 5.34
C ARG A 25 2.20 9.64 5.43
N ILE A 26 2.43 8.60 4.64
CA ILE A 26 1.64 7.36 4.69
C ILE A 26 1.83 6.70 6.05
N ASP A 27 3.08 6.48 6.48
CA ASP A 27 3.40 5.80 7.74
C ASP A 27 2.87 6.55 8.99
N ARG A 28 2.61 7.85 8.88
CA ARG A 28 2.00 8.66 9.97
C ARG A 28 0.50 8.46 10.12
N THR A 29 -0.20 8.00 9.09
CA THR A 29 -1.68 7.98 9.06
C THR A 29 -2.24 6.58 8.80
N PHE A 30 -1.53 5.76 8.04
CA PHE A 30 -1.97 4.48 7.55
C PHE A 30 -0.91 3.41 7.84
N SER A 31 -1.33 2.15 7.81
CA SER A 31 -0.36 1.06 7.75
C SER A 31 0.21 0.96 6.34
N ARG A 32 1.52 0.75 6.20
CA ARG A 32 2.15 0.58 4.88
C ARG A 32 2.45 -0.89 4.61
N ALA A 33 1.92 -1.39 3.50
CA ALA A 33 2.36 -2.62 2.87
C ALA A 33 3.38 -2.28 1.77
N TRP A 34 4.42 -3.09 1.62
CA TRP A 34 5.47 -2.86 0.63
C TRP A 34 5.78 -4.13 -0.15
N ILE A 35 6.02 -3.97 -1.45
CA ILE A 35 6.53 -5.01 -2.36
C ILE A 35 7.66 -4.41 -3.19
N GLU A 36 8.62 -5.22 -3.61
CA GLU A 36 9.83 -4.74 -4.30
C GLU A 36 9.55 -4.07 -5.66
N ARG A 37 8.50 -4.50 -6.37
CA ARG A 37 8.13 -4.02 -7.71
C ARG A 37 6.63 -4.18 -7.95
N PRO A 38 6.02 -3.46 -8.91
CA PRO A 38 4.60 -3.57 -9.22
C PRO A 38 4.27 -4.89 -9.94
N ASP A 39 4.26 -5.98 -9.18
CA ASP A 39 4.14 -7.36 -9.65
C ASP A 39 3.09 -8.08 -8.81
N ALA A 40 2.01 -8.52 -9.46
CA ALA A 40 0.86 -9.16 -8.82
C ALA A 40 1.24 -10.45 -8.06
N SER A 41 2.31 -11.13 -8.47
CA SER A 41 2.78 -12.34 -7.80
C SER A 41 3.37 -12.09 -6.41
N LEU A 42 3.73 -10.84 -6.10
CA LEU A 42 4.24 -10.42 -4.79
C LEU A 42 3.12 -10.07 -3.80
N VAL A 43 1.86 -10.03 -4.25
CA VAL A 43 0.71 -9.75 -3.39
C VAL A 43 0.36 -10.98 -2.57
N THR A 44 0.47 -10.85 -1.25
CA THR A 44 0.15 -11.93 -0.31
C THR A 44 -1.34 -11.95 0.03
N ASP A 45 -1.82 -13.08 0.56
CA ASP A 45 -3.20 -13.19 1.04
C ASP A 45 -3.55 -12.24 2.18
N GLU A 46 -2.55 -11.81 2.96
CA GLU A 46 -2.73 -10.79 4.00
C GLU A 46 -2.94 -9.41 3.36
N MET A 47 -2.15 -9.08 2.34
CA MET A 47 -2.29 -7.82 1.60
C MET A 47 -3.66 -7.73 0.93
N ARG A 48 -4.14 -8.80 0.28
CA ARG A 48 -5.51 -8.85 -0.30
C ARG A 48 -6.60 -8.50 0.71
N ARG A 49 -6.44 -8.93 1.96
CA ARG A 49 -7.42 -8.71 3.03
C ARG A 49 -7.35 -7.31 3.63
N THR A 50 -6.18 -6.70 3.67
CA THR A 50 -5.91 -5.49 4.47
C THR A 50 -5.72 -4.23 3.63
N VAL A 51 -5.17 -4.35 2.41
CA VAL A 51 -4.89 -3.21 1.53
C VAL A 51 -6.21 -2.62 1.02
N ARG A 52 -6.29 -1.29 1.06
CA ARG A 52 -7.45 -0.51 0.58
C ARG A 52 -7.06 0.62 -0.37
N GLY A 53 -5.77 0.76 -0.68
CA GLY A 53 -5.28 1.76 -1.61
C GLY A 53 -3.86 1.43 -2.06
N ILE A 54 -3.49 1.99 -3.22
CA ILE A 54 -2.16 1.87 -3.80
C ILE A 54 -1.59 3.28 -3.97
N ALA A 55 -0.35 3.50 -3.51
CA ALA A 55 0.41 4.71 -3.78
C ALA A 55 1.67 4.33 -4.57
N ALA A 56 1.72 4.74 -5.84
CA ALA A 56 2.77 4.34 -6.76
C ALA A 56 3.29 5.50 -7.60
N PHE A 57 4.55 5.39 -8.02
CA PHE A 57 5.18 6.26 -9.00
C PHE A 57 5.74 5.38 -10.13
N GLY A 58 5.22 5.55 -11.35
CA GLY A 58 5.53 4.69 -12.49
C GLY A 58 4.35 3.83 -12.94
N GLY A 59 4.64 2.78 -13.72
CA GLY A 59 3.62 1.93 -14.33
C GLY A 59 2.96 0.97 -13.34
N ILE A 60 1.65 1.09 -13.17
CA ILE A 60 0.78 0.09 -12.53
C ILE A 60 -0.08 -0.53 -13.62
N ASN A 61 -0.25 -1.85 -13.58
CA ASN A 61 -1.09 -2.58 -14.53
C ASN A 61 -2.35 -3.14 -13.85
N ALA A 62 -3.33 -3.53 -14.67
CA ALA A 62 -4.60 -4.09 -14.18
C ALA A 62 -4.38 -5.36 -13.35
N ALA A 63 -3.43 -6.22 -13.73
CA ALA A 63 -3.15 -7.45 -13.01
C ALA A 63 -2.76 -7.20 -11.54
N LEU A 64 -2.02 -6.13 -11.24
CA LEU A 64 -1.70 -5.75 -9.87
C LEU A 64 -2.89 -5.13 -9.13
N ILE A 65 -3.74 -4.38 -9.84
CA ILE A 65 -4.94 -3.74 -9.26
C ILE A 65 -5.97 -4.81 -8.86
N ASP A 66 -6.09 -5.87 -9.65
CA ASP A 66 -7.05 -6.96 -9.47
C ASP A 66 -6.55 -8.09 -8.55
N ALA A 67 -5.29 -8.02 -8.10
CA ALA A 67 -4.60 -9.07 -7.32
C ALA A 67 -5.06 -9.16 -5.87
#